data_AF-A0A191ZFR6-F1
#
_entry.id   AF-A0A191ZFR6-F1
#
_cell.length_a   1.000
_cell.length_b   1.000
_cell.length_c   1.000
_cell.angle_alpha   90.00
_cell.angle_beta   90.00
_cell.angle_gamma   90.00
#
_symmetry.space_group_name_H-M   'P 1'
#
loop_
_entity.id
_entity.type
_entity.pdbx_description
1 polymer ?
#
loop_
_entity_poly.entity_id
_entity_poly.type
_entity_poly.pdbx_seq_one_letter_code
_entity_poly.pdbx_strand_id
1 'polypeptide(L)'
;MPISLFVDSNAWDAFFDRGVDLRLELPSDQFSIQITREAEFEIPHMPSEKRKYVEAALNDRMISTDTYFGFYDESLPPEQQRVAGFDCGRFASEEELAVLRAERSSVGPTKRPTGLYRNEADVSLAARSTVSVVLTCDGKRALKRAKTKHGGTVIDLKKWNAGESLATFIRAELSK
;
A
#
# COMPACT_ATOMS: atom_id res chain seq x y z
N MET A 1 14.03 14.89 1.27
CA MET A 1 13.66 13.53 0.82
C MET A 1 12.18 13.55 0.48
N PRO A 2 11.75 12.87 -0.60
CA PRO A 2 10.33 12.77 -0.94
C PRO A 2 9.57 12.01 0.16
N ILE A 3 8.29 12.34 0.34
CA ILE A 3 7.41 11.66 1.28
C ILE A 3 7.05 10.29 0.69
N SER A 4 7.36 9.21 1.41
CA SER A 4 7.00 7.86 1.01
C SER A 4 5.52 7.59 1.26
N LEU A 5 4.80 7.22 0.20
CA LEU A 5 3.36 6.98 0.19
C LEU A 5 3.05 5.56 -0.27
N PHE A 6 2.32 4.81 0.54
CA PHE A 6 1.72 3.53 0.17
C PHE A 6 0.24 3.70 -0.16
N VAL A 7 -0.19 3.14 -1.28
CA VAL A 7 -1.58 3.24 -1.73
C VAL A 7 -2.31 1.91 -1.47
N ASP A 8 -3.37 1.96 -0.64
CA ASP A 8 -4.29 0.83 -0.45
C ASP A 8 -5.17 0.63 -1.70
N SER A 9 -5.67 -0.58 -1.93
CA SER A 9 -6.42 -0.88 -3.17
C SER A 9 -7.69 -0.04 -3.33
N ASN A 10 -8.34 0.33 -2.22
CA ASN A 10 -9.51 1.21 -2.21
C ASN A 10 -9.20 2.70 -2.43
N ALA A 11 -7.93 3.13 -2.34
CA ALA A 11 -7.54 4.50 -2.59
C ALA A 11 -7.52 4.81 -4.09
N TRP A 12 -7.24 3.80 -4.92
CA TRP A 12 -7.35 3.90 -6.38
C TRP A 12 -8.75 4.30 -6.82
N ASP A 13 -9.79 3.81 -6.14
CA ASP A 13 -11.18 4.21 -6.41
C ASP A 13 -11.36 5.72 -6.23
N ALA A 14 -10.87 6.28 -5.12
CA ALA A 14 -10.99 7.70 -4.84
C ALA A 14 -10.19 8.57 -5.84
N PHE A 15 -9.04 8.10 -6.32
CA PHE A 15 -8.26 8.82 -7.33
C PHE A 15 -8.95 8.79 -8.69
N PHE A 16 -9.44 7.62 -9.09
CA PHE A 16 -10.14 7.43 -10.36
C PHE A 16 -11.45 8.22 -10.40
N ASP A 17 -12.29 8.08 -9.37
CA ASP A 17 -13.63 8.70 -9.31
C ASP A 17 -13.55 10.24 -9.26
N ARG A 18 -12.43 10.78 -8.76
CA ARG A 18 -12.18 12.24 -8.71
C ARG A 18 -11.35 12.76 -9.90
N GLY A 19 -10.97 11.90 -10.85
CA GLY A 19 -10.21 12.30 -12.04
C GLY A 19 -8.81 12.83 -11.73
N VAL A 20 -8.15 12.27 -10.71
CA VAL A 20 -6.84 12.73 -10.24
C VAL A 20 -5.73 12.33 -11.22
N ASP A 21 -4.96 13.30 -11.70
CA ASP A 21 -3.64 13.01 -12.30
C ASP A 21 -2.58 13.03 -11.20
N LEU A 22 -2.18 11.84 -10.76
CA LEU A 22 -1.20 11.68 -9.68
C LEU A 22 0.17 12.28 -10.03
N ARG A 23 0.51 12.47 -11.31
CA ARG A 23 1.79 13.10 -11.69
C ARG A 23 1.81 14.58 -11.37
N LEU A 24 0.65 15.23 -11.52
CA LEU A 24 0.48 16.65 -11.20
C LEU A 24 0.30 16.85 -9.71
N GLU A 25 -0.51 16.00 -9.08
CA GLU A 25 -0.84 16.12 -7.66
C GLU A 25 0.29 15.63 -6.74
N LEU A 26 1.01 14.58 -7.13
CA LEU A 26 2.06 13.96 -6.32
C LEU A 26 3.37 13.84 -7.12
N PRO A 27 4.03 14.97 -7.42
CA PRO A 27 5.22 14.95 -8.25
C PRO A 27 6.39 14.23 -7.56
N SER A 28 7.19 13.51 -8.35
CA SER A 28 8.20 12.56 -7.86
C SER A 28 9.36 13.17 -7.06
N ASP A 29 9.59 14.47 -7.20
CA ASP A 29 10.56 15.24 -6.41
C ASP A 29 10.10 15.42 -4.96
N GLN A 30 8.79 15.34 -4.72
CA GLN A 30 8.15 15.57 -3.42
C GLN A 30 7.53 14.32 -2.82
N PHE A 31 7.13 13.34 -3.64
CA PHE A 31 6.48 12.12 -3.21
C PHE A 31 7.06 10.89 -3.89
N SER A 32 7.16 9.78 -3.16
CA SER A 32 7.49 8.47 -3.71
C SER A 32 6.29 7.56 -3.49
N ILE A 33 5.63 7.17 -4.58
CA ILE A 33 4.41 6.37 -4.52
C ILE A 33 4.76 4.89 -4.66
N GLN A 34 4.23 4.09 -3.76
CA GLN A 34 4.51 2.68 -3.66
C GLN A 34 3.23 1.87 -3.43
N ILE A 35 3.27 0.61 -3.84
CA ILE A 35 2.31 -0.43 -3.46
C ILE A 35 3.08 -1.59 -2.84
N THR A 36 2.40 -2.39 -2.03
CA THR A 36 3.00 -3.63 -1.53
C THR A 36 2.97 -4.71 -2.61
N ARG A 37 3.87 -5.69 -2.52
CA ARG A 37 3.82 -6.91 -3.35
C ARG A 37 2.46 -7.59 -3.31
N GLU A 38 1.81 -7.62 -2.15
CA GLU A 38 0.47 -8.19 -2.02
C GLU A 38 -0.57 -7.40 -2.83
N ALA A 39 -0.49 -6.07 -2.84
CA ALA A 39 -1.42 -5.24 -3.61
C ALA A 39 -1.33 -5.51 -5.12
N GLU A 40 -0.16 -5.87 -5.66
CA GLU A 40 -0.01 -6.25 -7.07
C GLU A 40 -0.90 -7.43 -7.47
N PHE A 41 -1.10 -8.41 -6.59
CA PHE A 41 -1.94 -9.57 -6.88
C PHE A 41 -3.43 -9.21 -7.00
N GLU A 42 -3.84 -8.07 -6.42
CA GLU A 42 -5.20 -7.57 -6.52
C GLU A 42 -5.46 -6.80 -7.84
N ILE A 43 -4.42 -6.22 -8.46
CA ILE A 43 -4.54 -5.37 -9.66
C ILE A 43 -5.20 -6.10 -10.85
N PRO A 44 -4.82 -7.34 -11.23
CA PRO A 44 -5.45 -8.05 -12.36
C PRO A 44 -6.95 -8.27 -12.17
N HIS A 45 -7.42 -8.28 -10.93
CA HIS A 45 -8.80 -8.55 -10.53
C HIS A 45 -9.64 -7.27 -10.38
N MET A 46 -9.06 -6.09 -10.60
CA MET A 46 -9.78 -4.82 -10.60
C MET A 46 -10.69 -4.68 -11.84
N PRO A 47 -11.76 -3.87 -11.76
CA PRO A 47 -12.55 -3.49 -12.94
C PRO A 47 -11.69 -2.88 -14.04
N SER A 48 -12.03 -3.14 -15.30
CA SER A 48 -11.17 -2.85 -16.46
C SER A 48 -10.71 -1.38 -16.57
N GLU A 49 -11.58 -0.41 -16.29
CA GLU A 49 -11.25 1.01 -16.37
C GLU A 49 -10.27 1.44 -15.27
N LYS A 50 -10.51 0.98 -14.04
CA LYS A 50 -9.66 1.25 -12.88
C LYS A 50 -8.31 0.56 -13.02
N ARG A 51 -8.31 -0.68 -13.52
CA ARG A 51 -7.08 -1.41 -13.82
C ARG A 51 -6.22 -0.65 -14.83
N LYS A 52 -6.80 -0.13 -15.91
CA LYS A 52 -6.06 0.69 -16.90
C LYS A 52 -5.45 1.94 -16.28
N TYR A 53 -6.16 2.59 -15.35
CA TYR A 53 -5.65 3.76 -14.63
C TYR A 53 -4.41 3.39 -13.78
N VAL A 54 -4.49 2.32 -13.01
CA VAL A 54 -3.36 1.84 -12.17
C VAL A 54 -2.21 1.33 -13.05
N GLU A 55 -2.49 0.58 -14.11
CA GLU A 55 -1.48 0.08 -15.05
C GLU A 55 -0.75 1.22 -15.78
N ALA A 56 -1.45 2.29 -16.19
CA ALA A 56 -0.81 3.47 -16.78
C ALA A 56 0.16 4.13 -15.78
N ALA A 57 -0.26 4.25 -14.53
CA ALA A 57 0.55 4.82 -13.45
C ALA A 57 1.79 3.95 -13.11
N LEU A 58 1.68 2.63 -13.20
CA LEU A 58 2.81 1.70 -13.04
C LEU A 58 3.77 1.74 -14.25
N ASN A 59 3.24 1.75 -15.47
CA ASN A 59 4.02 1.76 -16.71
C ASN A 59 4.85 3.04 -16.87
N ASP A 60 4.31 4.17 -16.44
CA ASP A 60 5.00 5.47 -16.41
C ASP A 60 6.11 5.52 -15.32
N ARG A 61 6.32 4.44 -14.57
CA ARG A 61 7.27 4.33 -13.43
C ARG A 61 7.04 5.36 -12.33
N MET A 62 5.82 5.91 -12.26
CA MET A 62 5.42 6.82 -11.19
C MET A 62 5.21 6.06 -9.87
N ILE A 63 4.77 4.80 -9.96
CA ILE A 63 4.56 3.92 -8.81
C ILE A 63 5.57 2.77 -8.88
N SER A 64 6.17 2.45 -7.74
CA SER A 64 7.01 1.26 -7.59
C SER A 64 6.38 0.23 -6.65
N THR A 65 6.76 -1.03 -6.79
CA THR A 65 6.37 -2.06 -5.83
C THR A 65 7.45 -2.19 -4.77
N ASP A 66 7.05 -2.02 -3.51
CA ASP A 66 7.86 -2.35 -2.35
C ASP A 66 7.65 -3.82 -1.96
N THR A 67 8.76 -4.50 -1.72
CA THR A 67 8.77 -5.90 -1.32
C THR A 67 9.91 -6.12 -0.34
N TYR A 68 9.69 -7.03 0.61
CA TYR A 68 10.76 -7.43 1.51
C TYR A 68 11.70 -8.42 0.84
N PHE A 69 12.97 -8.35 1.18
CA PHE A 69 13.89 -9.45 0.94
C PHE A 69 13.48 -10.67 1.78
N GLY A 70 13.56 -11.86 1.20
CA GLY A 70 13.33 -13.11 1.89
C GLY A 70 13.73 -14.32 1.05
N PHE A 71 13.43 -15.49 1.60
CA PHE A 71 13.71 -16.76 0.94
C PHE A 71 12.46 -17.27 0.22
N TYR A 72 12.70 -18.03 -0.85
CA TYR A 72 11.65 -18.68 -1.64
C TYR A 72 10.82 -19.61 -0.76
N ASP A 73 9.49 -19.53 -0.87
CA ASP A 73 8.54 -20.41 -0.20
C ASP A 73 8.02 -21.45 -1.18
N GLU A 74 8.45 -22.70 -1.02
CA GLU A 74 8.04 -23.83 -1.86
C GLU A 74 6.55 -24.16 -1.77
N SER A 75 5.84 -23.68 -0.75
CA SER A 75 4.38 -23.86 -0.63
C SER A 75 3.57 -22.92 -1.54
N LEU A 76 4.25 -22.01 -2.24
CA LEU A 76 3.66 -21.01 -3.12
C LEU A 76 4.23 -21.14 -4.54
N PRO A 77 3.42 -20.87 -5.57
CA PRO A 77 3.94 -20.81 -6.93
C PRO A 77 4.84 -19.55 -7.11
N PRO A 78 5.77 -19.55 -8.09
CA PRO A 78 6.74 -18.47 -8.27
C PRO A 78 6.13 -17.06 -8.39
N GLU A 79 4.98 -16.94 -9.05
CA GLU A 79 4.30 -15.68 -9.25
C GLU A 79 3.60 -15.15 -7.99
N GLN A 80 3.38 -15.98 -6.97
CA GLN A 80 2.73 -15.62 -5.70
C GLN A 80 3.72 -15.49 -4.54
N GLN A 81 5.02 -15.37 -4.80
CA GLN A 81 6.00 -15.09 -3.76
C GLN A 81 5.78 -13.68 -3.17
N ARG A 82 5.77 -13.59 -1.83
CA ARG A 82 5.48 -12.34 -1.07
C ARG A 82 6.74 -11.51 -0.86
N VAL A 83 7.88 -12.20 -0.89
CA VAL A 83 9.21 -11.63 -0.74
C VAL A 83 9.95 -11.70 -2.08
N ALA A 84 10.88 -10.78 -2.25
CA ALA A 84 11.88 -10.84 -3.29
C ALA A 84 13.10 -11.67 -2.83
N GLY A 85 13.84 -12.20 -3.81
CA GLY A 85 15.08 -12.93 -3.58
C GLY A 85 16.31 -12.04 -3.52
N PHE A 86 17.48 -12.64 -3.72
CA PHE A 86 18.78 -11.95 -3.73
C PHE A 86 18.80 -10.70 -4.63
N ASP A 87 19.45 -9.65 -4.12
CA ASP A 87 19.59 -8.34 -4.75
C ASP A 87 18.26 -7.63 -5.10
N CYS A 88 17.14 -8.09 -4.53
CA CYS A 88 15.83 -7.52 -4.74
C CYS A 88 15.09 -7.35 -3.41
N GLY A 89 14.30 -6.27 -3.30
CA GLY A 89 13.60 -5.91 -2.07
C GLY A 89 14.50 -5.35 -0.98
N ARG A 90 13.90 -5.05 0.18
CA ARG A 90 14.59 -4.48 1.34
C ARG A 90 14.36 -5.29 2.61
N PHE A 91 15.21 -5.13 3.61
CA PHE A 91 14.93 -5.67 4.93
C PHE A 91 13.78 -4.90 5.60
N ALA A 92 12.89 -5.62 6.29
CA ALA A 92 11.87 -5.02 7.14
C ALA A 92 12.52 -4.39 8.37
N SER A 93 12.03 -3.23 8.79
CA SER A 93 12.45 -2.60 10.04
C SER A 93 11.94 -3.37 11.27
N GLU A 94 12.47 -3.07 12.45
CA GLU A 94 11.98 -3.69 13.69
C GLU A 94 10.52 -3.35 13.97
N GLU A 95 10.09 -2.13 13.65
CA GLU A 95 8.72 -1.66 13.78
C GLU A 95 7.78 -2.40 12.83
N GLU A 96 8.19 -2.57 11.58
CA GLU A 96 7.44 -3.36 10.59
C GLU A 96 7.29 -4.81 11.04
N LEU A 97 8.40 -5.44 11.49
CA LEU A 97 8.39 -6.80 12.02
C LEU A 97 7.49 -6.94 13.25
N ALA A 98 7.45 -5.93 14.13
CA ALA A 98 6.58 -5.92 15.29
C ALA A 98 5.09 -5.97 14.89
N VAL A 99 4.69 -5.19 13.87
CA VAL A 99 3.32 -5.23 13.33
C VAL A 99 3.04 -6.59 12.68
N LEU A 100 3.92 -7.07 11.81
CA LEU A 100 3.73 -8.36 11.11
C LEU A 100 3.55 -9.52 12.10
N ARG A 101 4.34 -9.54 13.19
CA ARG A 101 4.23 -10.56 14.24
C ARG A 101 2.94 -10.41 15.05
N ALA A 102 2.60 -9.20 15.46
CA ALA A 102 1.40 -8.93 16.27
C ALA A 102 0.10 -9.24 15.50
N GLU A 103 0.11 -9.03 14.18
CA GLU A 103 -1.06 -9.18 13.32
C GLU A 103 -1.13 -10.55 12.62
N ARG A 104 -0.15 -11.43 12.81
CA ARG A 104 -0.08 -12.75 12.14
C ARG A 104 -1.36 -13.57 12.30
N SER A 105 -1.95 -13.58 13.50
CA SER A 105 -3.19 -14.31 13.79
C SER A 105 -4.44 -13.71 13.14
N SER A 106 -4.34 -12.48 12.62
CA SER A 106 -5.43 -11.83 11.89
C SER A 106 -5.51 -12.23 10.42
N VAL A 107 -4.43 -12.84 9.88
CA VAL A 107 -4.41 -13.42 8.53
C VAL A 107 -5.22 -14.71 8.57
N GLY A 108 -6.28 -14.78 7.77
CA GLY A 108 -7.17 -15.93 7.74
C GLY A 108 -6.54 -17.13 7.01
N PRO A 109 -6.99 -18.36 7.28
CA PRO A 109 -6.40 -19.57 6.71
C PRO A 109 -6.76 -19.80 5.23
N THR A 110 -7.77 -19.09 4.72
CA THR A 110 -8.32 -19.30 3.38
C THR A 110 -7.69 -18.37 2.35
N LYS A 111 -7.25 -18.94 1.22
CA LYS A 111 -6.82 -18.19 0.04
C LYS A 111 -8.01 -17.65 -0.74
N ARG A 112 -7.92 -16.41 -1.17
CA ARG A 112 -8.87 -15.73 -2.08
C ARG A 112 -8.52 -16.08 -3.53
N PRO A 113 -9.41 -15.79 -4.51
CA PRO A 113 -9.10 -15.95 -5.94
C PRO A 113 -7.82 -15.23 -6.38
N THR A 114 -7.44 -14.14 -5.69
CA THR A 114 -6.19 -13.41 -5.91
C THR A 114 -4.93 -14.16 -5.47
N GLY A 115 -5.05 -15.35 -4.87
CA GLY A 115 -3.94 -16.12 -4.29
C GLY A 115 -3.53 -15.69 -2.89
N LEU A 116 -3.97 -14.51 -2.45
CA LEU A 116 -3.73 -13.98 -1.11
C LEU A 116 -4.63 -14.62 -0.04
N TYR A 117 -4.08 -14.80 1.14
CA TYR A 117 -4.87 -15.08 2.33
C TYR A 117 -5.74 -13.88 2.72
N ARG A 118 -6.82 -14.15 3.46
CA ARG A 118 -7.68 -13.09 4.00
C ARG A 118 -6.87 -12.17 4.92
N ASN A 119 -7.00 -10.85 4.72
CA ASN A 119 -6.30 -9.77 5.44
C ASN A 119 -4.77 -9.72 5.24
N GLU A 120 -4.18 -10.53 4.38
CA GLU A 120 -2.72 -10.55 4.16
C GLU A 120 -2.20 -9.19 3.64
N ALA A 121 -2.83 -8.63 2.61
CA ALA A 121 -2.50 -7.31 2.09
C ALA A 121 -2.68 -6.20 3.13
N ASP A 122 -3.71 -6.30 3.97
CA ASP A 122 -3.99 -5.32 5.02
C ASP A 122 -2.92 -5.30 6.10
N VAL A 123 -2.45 -6.48 6.52
CA VAL A 123 -1.35 -6.64 7.47
C VAL A 123 -0.05 -6.15 6.86
N SER A 124 0.18 -6.46 5.59
CA SER A 124 1.33 -5.98 4.83
C SER A 124 1.38 -4.44 4.82
N LEU A 125 0.29 -3.76 4.41
CA LEU A 125 0.18 -2.30 4.44
C LEU A 125 0.29 -1.72 5.85
N ALA A 126 -0.33 -2.37 6.84
CA ALA A 126 -0.24 -1.95 8.24
C ALA A 126 1.20 -1.92 8.74
N ALA A 127 2.03 -2.89 8.34
CA ALA A 127 3.46 -2.85 8.64
C ALA A 127 4.13 -1.62 8.02
N ARG A 128 3.92 -1.36 6.71
CA ARG A 128 4.58 -0.22 6.03
C ARG A 128 4.18 1.13 6.59
N SER A 129 3.01 1.22 7.21
CA SER A 129 2.57 2.46 7.87
C SER A 129 3.51 2.91 9.00
N THR A 130 4.36 2.04 9.57
CA THR A 130 5.29 2.44 10.65
C THR A 130 6.48 3.26 10.15
N VAL A 131 6.83 3.14 8.86
CA VAL A 131 7.98 3.82 8.24
C VAL A 131 7.60 4.69 7.05
N SER A 132 6.35 4.67 6.62
CA SER A 132 5.82 5.40 5.48
C SER A 132 4.35 5.76 5.69
N VAL A 133 3.81 6.64 4.84
CA VAL A 133 2.42 7.08 4.94
C VAL A 133 1.53 6.15 4.14
N VAL A 134 0.50 5.56 4.74
CA VAL A 134 -0.52 4.80 4.00
C VAL A 134 -1.72 5.67 3.69
N LEU A 135 -2.07 5.76 2.41
CA LEU A 135 -3.30 6.37 1.92
C LEU A 135 -4.36 5.28 1.76
N THR A 136 -5.52 5.46 2.41
CA THR A 136 -6.62 4.50 2.33
C THR A 136 -7.96 5.23 2.40
N CYS A 137 -8.99 4.64 1.83
CA CYS A 137 -10.38 5.05 2.05
C CYS A 137 -11.02 4.28 3.21
N ASP A 138 -10.36 3.28 3.80
CA ASP A 138 -10.95 2.46 4.86
C ASP A 138 -10.09 2.37 6.12
N GLY A 139 -10.75 2.55 7.26
CA GLY A 139 -10.17 2.26 8.56
C GLY A 139 -10.17 0.76 8.87
N LYS A 140 -9.45 -0.05 8.08
CA LYS A 140 -9.29 -1.49 8.30
C LYS A 140 -8.67 -1.75 9.68
N ARG A 141 -9.01 -2.89 10.30
CA ARG A 141 -8.64 -3.18 11.70
C ARG A 141 -7.13 -3.22 11.93
N ALA A 142 -6.37 -3.79 10.99
CA ALA A 142 -4.91 -3.82 11.04
C ALA A 142 -4.30 -2.41 10.97
N LEU A 143 -4.72 -1.59 10.00
CA LEU A 143 -4.27 -0.19 9.87
C LEU A 143 -4.59 0.65 11.12
N LYS A 144 -5.80 0.50 11.69
CA LYS A 144 -6.16 1.16 12.95
C LYS A 144 -5.25 0.75 14.12
N ARG A 145 -4.89 -0.53 14.21
CA ARG A 145 -3.99 -1.03 15.25
C ARG A 145 -2.55 -0.57 15.03
N ALA A 146 -2.05 -0.59 13.80
CA ALA A 146 -0.74 -0.05 13.47
C ALA A 146 -0.63 1.44 13.89
N LYS A 147 -1.65 2.25 13.55
CA LYS A 147 -1.70 3.66 13.99
C LYS A 147 -1.71 3.84 15.50
N THR A 148 -2.56 3.09 16.21
CA THR A 148 -2.76 3.29 17.66
C THR A 148 -1.72 2.62 18.55
N LYS A 149 -1.09 1.53 18.10
CA LYS A 149 -0.17 0.72 18.92
C LYS A 149 1.28 0.76 18.45
N HIS A 150 1.52 1.05 17.17
CA HIS A 150 2.83 0.94 16.54
C HIS A 150 3.29 2.26 15.90
N GLY A 151 2.60 3.37 16.17
CA GLY A 151 2.97 4.68 15.63
C GLY A 151 2.77 4.82 14.12
N GLY A 152 1.96 3.96 13.51
CA GLY A 152 1.76 3.96 12.07
C GLY A 152 1.09 5.24 11.54
N THR A 153 1.56 5.74 10.41
CA THR A 153 1.00 6.91 9.73
C THR A 153 0.01 6.48 8.67
N VAL A 154 -1.28 6.72 8.95
CA VAL A 154 -2.39 6.39 8.04
C VAL A 154 -3.27 7.63 7.84
N ILE A 155 -3.43 8.00 6.57
CA ILE A 155 -4.27 9.10 6.10
C ILE A 155 -5.55 8.53 5.48
N ASP A 156 -6.69 9.03 5.96
CA ASP A 156 -8.02 8.64 5.50
C ASP A 156 -8.51 9.59 4.41
N LEU A 157 -8.53 9.11 3.17
CA LEU A 157 -8.93 9.87 1.98
C LEU A 157 -10.43 10.20 1.94
N LYS A 158 -11.25 9.66 2.84
CA LYS A 158 -12.65 10.09 3.00
C LYS A 158 -12.75 11.51 3.55
N LYS A 159 -11.71 12.00 4.23
CA LYS A 159 -11.64 13.38 4.75
C LYS A 159 -11.15 14.39 3.72
N TRP A 160 -10.67 13.91 2.57
CA TRP A 160 -10.17 14.77 1.50
C TRP A 160 -11.34 15.41 0.77
N ASN A 161 -11.37 16.74 0.76
CA ASN A 161 -12.48 17.53 0.22
C ASN A 161 -12.37 17.70 -1.30
N ALA A 162 -13.52 17.80 -1.97
CA ALA A 162 -13.56 18.12 -3.39
C ALA A 162 -12.99 19.53 -3.65
N GLY A 163 -12.12 19.65 -4.66
CA GLY A 163 -11.46 20.92 -5.03
C GLY A 163 -10.18 21.23 -4.24
N GLU A 164 -9.86 20.47 -3.21
CA GLU A 164 -8.57 20.56 -2.52
C GLU A 164 -7.52 19.69 -3.25
N SER A 165 -6.29 20.20 -3.42
CA SER A 165 -5.18 19.38 -3.93
C SER A 165 -4.84 18.24 -2.97
N LEU A 166 -4.61 17.05 -3.51
CA LEU A 166 -4.22 15.87 -2.74
C LEU A 166 -2.90 16.09 -2.01
N ALA A 167 -1.95 16.77 -2.66
CA ALA A 167 -0.65 17.12 -2.08
C ALA A 167 -0.81 18.00 -0.83
N THR A 168 -1.66 19.01 -0.91
CA THR A 168 -1.94 19.94 0.19
C THR A 168 -2.63 19.20 1.34
N PHE A 169 -3.63 18.38 1.03
CA PHE A 169 -4.34 17.56 2.01
C PHE A 169 -3.39 16.63 2.77
N ILE A 170 -2.51 15.90 2.07
CA ILE A 170 -1.54 14.99 2.69
C ILE A 170 -0.62 15.75 3.66
N ARG A 171 -0.07 16.90 3.24
CA ARG A 171 0.82 17.70 4.10
C ARG A 171 0.12 18.24 5.34
N ALA A 172 -1.14 18.66 5.18
CA ALA A 172 -1.95 19.12 6.31
C ALA A 172 -2.21 18.00 7.31
N GLU A 173 -2.46 16.77 6.86
CA GLU A 173 -2.63 15.61 7.75
C GLU A 173 -1.33 15.19 8.44
N LEU A 174 -0.16 15.34 7.79
CA LEU A 174 1.15 15.02 8.37
C LEU A 174 1.66 16.07 9.37
N SER A 175 1.06 17.26 9.40
CA SER A 175 1.46 18.35 10.31
C SER A 175 0.70 18.37 11.63
N LYS A 176 -0.13 17.35 11.89
CA LYS A 176 -0.97 17.21 13.08
C LYS A 176 -0.32 16.29 14.11
#